data_AF-A0A522DP25-F1
#
_entry.id   AF-A0A522DP25-F1
#
_cell.length_a   1.000
_cell.length_b   1.000
_cell.length_c   1.000
_cell.angle_alpha   90.00
_cell.angle_beta   90.00
_cell.angle_gamma   90.00
#
_symmetry.space_group_name_H-M   'P 1'
#
loop_
_entity.id
_entity.type
_entity.pdbx_description
1 polymer ?
#
loop_
_entity_poly.entity_id
_entity_poly.type
_entity_poly.pdbx_seq_one_letter_code
_entity_poly.pdbx_strand_id
1 'polypeptide(L)'
;MNPEAFHFIRPYWLLAMIPALAIVVLLLRSKLSRGLWSAVCDAELLPYLLQEKAGRQNRGLIITGALAAFLAIVALAGPSWERIPAPVFRNASALMIILDLSRSMDAEDI
;
A
#
# COMPACT_ATOMS: atom_id res chain seq x y z
N MET A 1 24.29 1.66 -1.33
CA MET A 1 22.93 2.12 -1.65
C MET A 1 23.05 3.43 -2.39
N ASN A 2 22.67 3.47 -3.67
CA ASN A 2 22.70 4.70 -4.47
C ASN A 2 21.41 5.50 -4.17
N PRO A 3 21.46 6.67 -3.52
CA PRO A 3 20.25 7.43 -3.16
C PRO A 3 19.45 7.88 -4.39
N GLU A 4 20.13 8.08 -5.52
CA GLU A 4 19.56 8.46 -6.83
C GLU A 4 18.59 7.41 -7.41
N ALA A 5 18.67 6.15 -6.95
CA ALA A 5 17.91 5.03 -7.50
C ALA A 5 16.54 4.82 -6.84
N PHE A 6 16.19 5.61 -5.83
CA PHE A 6 14.91 5.51 -5.15
C PHE A 6 13.75 5.89 -6.10
N HIS A 7 12.82 4.97 -6.29
CA HIS A 7 11.61 5.20 -7.07
C HIS A 7 10.45 4.35 -6.53
N PHE A 8 9.23 4.80 -6.79
CA PHE A 8 8.02 4.01 -6.54
C PHE A 8 7.67 3.22 -7.79
N ILE A 9 7.44 1.91 -7.65
CA ILE A 9 7.01 1.05 -8.75
C ILE A 9 5.60 1.44 -9.21
N ARG A 10 4.74 1.90 -8.30
CA ARG A 10 3.34 2.27 -8.58
C ARG A 10 2.96 3.60 -7.91
N PRO A 11 3.39 4.75 -8.45
CA PRO A 11 3.20 6.06 -7.80
C PRO A 11 1.73 6.43 -7.59
N TYR A 12 0.81 5.92 -8.40
CA TYR A 12 -0.63 6.19 -8.29
C TYR A 12 -1.24 5.76 -6.95
N TRP A 13 -0.64 4.80 -6.24
CA TRP A 13 -1.13 4.42 -4.91
C TRP A 13 -1.03 5.54 -3.87
N LEU A 14 -0.16 6.53 -4.07
CA LEU A 14 -0.11 7.71 -3.20
C LEU A 14 -1.40 8.53 -3.26
N LEU A 15 -2.18 8.45 -4.35
CA LEU A 15 -3.50 9.08 -4.43
C LEU A 15 -4.49 8.47 -3.43
N ALA A 16 -4.30 7.21 -3.02
CA ALA A 16 -5.10 6.58 -1.96
C ALA A 16 -4.90 7.24 -0.59
N MET A 17 -3.87 8.08 -0.43
CA MET A 17 -3.68 8.88 0.78
C MET A 17 -4.77 9.95 0.96
N ILE A 18 -5.36 10.44 -0.13
CA ILE A 18 -6.44 11.44 -0.10
C ILE A 18 -7.71 10.88 0.58
N PRO A 19 -8.30 9.75 0.14
CA PRO A 19 -9.46 9.18 0.81
C PRO A 19 -9.13 8.68 2.21
N ALA A 20 -7.91 8.16 2.45
CA ALA A 20 -7.49 7.77 3.81
C ALA A 20 -7.51 8.96 4.77
N LEU A 21 -6.97 10.12 4.35
CA LEU A 21 -7.01 11.35 5.15
C LEU A 21 -8.45 11.83 5.37
N ALA A 22 -9.31 11.76 4.36
CA ALA A 22 -10.72 12.13 4.49
C ALA A 22 -11.43 11.27 5.55
N ILE A 23 -11.21 9.96 5.56
CA ILE A 23 -11.77 9.05 6.56
C ILE A 23 -11.28 9.42 7.96
N VAL A 24 -9.98 9.67 8.14
CA VAL A 24 -9.44 10.06 9.45
C VAL A 24 -10.06 11.37 9.93
N VAL A 25 -10.21 12.38 9.07
CA VAL A 25 -10.87 13.64 9.41
C VAL A 25 -12.33 13.44 9.79
N LEU A 26 -13.07 12.61 9.05
CA LEU A 26 -14.46 12.27 9.36
C LEU A 26 -14.59 11.54 10.71
N LEU A 27 -13.69 10.60 11.01
CA LEU A 27 -13.66 9.89 12.29
C LEU A 27 -13.30 10.81 13.47
N LEU A 28 -12.47 11.82 13.24
CA LEU A 28 -12.18 12.85 14.24
C LEU A 28 -13.37 13.80 14.44
N ARG A 29 -14.12 14.09 13.37
CA ARG A 29 -15.33 14.95 13.38
C ARG A 29 -16.57 14.24 13.90
N SER A 30 -16.68 12.91 13.79
CA SER A 30 -17.85 12.13 14.22
C SER A 30 -18.16 12.24 15.73
N LYS A 31 -17.23 12.81 16.53
CA LYS A 31 -17.52 13.26 17.89
C LYS A 31 -18.66 14.29 17.97
N LEU A 32 -18.97 15.03 16.89
CA LEU A 32 -20.11 15.94 16.84
C LEU A 32 -21.46 15.23 16.97
N SER A 33 -21.56 13.93 16.66
CA SER A 33 -22.81 13.17 16.82
C SER A 33 -23.23 12.99 18.29
N ARG A 34 -22.31 13.20 19.24
CA ARG A 34 -22.67 13.36 20.66
C ARG A 34 -23.58 14.57 20.90
N GLY A 35 -23.47 15.61 20.06
CA GLY A 35 -24.29 16.81 20.10
C GLY A 35 -25.77 16.59 19.73
N LEU A 36 -26.07 15.54 18.95
CA LEU A 36 -27.46 15.21 18.60
C LEU A 36 -28.23 14.67 19.81
N TRP A 37 -27.56 13.86 20.64
CA TRP A 37 -28.13 13.33 21.88
C TRP A 37 -28.32 14.42 22.93
N SER A 38 -27.43 15.42 22.99
CA SER A 38 -27.62 16.59 23.86
C SER A 38 -28.76 17.52 23.41
N ALA A 39 -29.22 17.41 22.16
CA ALA A 39 -30.37 18.18 21.67
C ALA A 39 -31.73 17.52 22.00
N VAL A 40 -31.73 16.22 22.37
CA VAL A 40 -32.95 15.43 22.59
C VAL A 40 -33.06 14.93 24.04
N CYS A 41 -31.96 14.82 24.78
CA CYS A 41 -31.93 14.38 26.18
C CYS A 41 -31.55 15.52 27.14
N ASP A 42 -32.20 15.55 28.31
CA ASP A 42 -31.89 16.47 29.40
C ASP A 42 -30.42 16.43 29.81
N ALA A 43 -29.83 17.61 29.97
CA ALA A 43 -28.39 17.78 30.24
C ALA A 43 -27.96 17.09 31.55
N GLU A 44 -28.86 16.94 32.52
CA GLU A 44 -28.59 16.26 33.80
C GLU A 44 -28.51 14.72 33.69
N LEU A 45 -29.21 14.10 32.72
CA LEU A 45 -29.15 12.65 32.49
C LEU A 45 -28.02 12.23 31.54
N LEU A 46 -27.53 13.18 30.76
CA LEU A 46 -26.46 12.98 29.78
C LEU A 46 -25.18 12.32 30.33
N PRO A 47 -24.65 12.69 31.53
CA PRO A 47 -23.43 12.09 32.08
C PRO A 47 -23.63 10.63 32.55
N TYR A 48 -24.86 10.23 32.86
CA TYR A 48 -25.20 8.87 33.28
C TYR A 48 -25.46 7.93 32.09
N LEU A 49 -25.92 8.48 30.96
CA LEU A 49 -26.14 7.76 29.71
C LEU A 49 -24.87 7.63 28.86
N LEU A 50 -24.10 8.72 28.76
CA LEU A 50 -22.82 8.74 28.06
C LEU A 50 -21.70 8.45 29.05
N GLN A 51 -21.51 7.18 29.38
CA GLN A 51 -20.38 6.72 30.16
C GLN A 51 -19.08 7.30 29.55
N GLU A 52 -18.43 8.24 30.24
CA GLU A 52 -17.31 9.07 29.75
C GLU A 52 -16.02 8.30 29.43
N LYS A 53 -16.07 6.98 29.22
CA LYS A 53 -14.88 6.16 28.91
C LYS A 53 -14.30 6.42 27.51
N ALA A 54 -14.98 7.12 26.62
CA ALA A 54 -14.68 7.07 25.18
C ALA A 54 -13.86 8.27 24.63
N GLY A 55 -13.05 8.95 25.43
CA GLY A 55 -12.23 10.09 24.99
C GLY A 55 -10.81 9.71 24.54
N ARG A 56 -10.11 8.95 25.38
CA ARG A 56 -8.68 8.62 25.23
C ARG A 56 -8.45 7.33 24.42
N GLN A 57 -9.25 6.30 24.65
CA GLN A 57 -9.13 5.00 23.98
C GLN A 57 -9.39 5.11 22.47
N ASN A 58 -10.37 5.93 22.08
CA ASN A 58 -10.75 6.08 20.67
C ASN A 58 -9.72 6.85 19.84
N ARG A 59 -9.01 7.81 20.45
CA ARG A 59 -7.92 8.54 19.75
C ARG A 59 -6.72 7.65 19.46
N GLY A 60 -6.34 6.77 20.40
CA GLY A 60 -5.26 5.80 20.19
C GLY A 60 -5.54 4.90 18.99
N LEU A 61 -6.74 4.32 18.93
CA LEU A 61 -7.20 3.48 17.81
C LEU A 61 -7.21 4.22 16.46
N ILE A 62 -7.66 5.47 16.43
CA ILE A 62 -7.64 6.29 15.20
C ILE A 62 -6.20 6.55 14.74
N ILE A 63 -5.29 6.86 15.65
CA ILE A 63 -3.88 7.14 15.32
C ILE A 63 -3.18 5.87 14.85
N THR A 64 -3.35 4.74 15.54
CA THR A 64 -2.75 3.46 15.12
C THR A 64 -3.32 2.98 13.80
N GLY A 65 -4.64 3.13 13.59
CA GLY A 65 -5.30 2.84 12.32
C GLY A 65 -4.80 3.72 11.17
N ALA A 66 -4.62 5.03 11.41
CA ALA A 66 -4.08 5.96 10.43
C ALA A 66 -2.62 5.62 10.07
N LEU A 67 -1.81 5.26 11.06
CA LEU A 67 -0.43 4.84 10.85
C LEU A 67 -0.35 3.53 10.05
N ALA A 68 -1.19 2.55 10.38
CA ALA A 68 -1.27 1.29 9.65
C ALA A 68 -1.70 1.51 8.19
N ALA A 69 -2.70 2.37 7.96
CA ALA A 69 -3.14 2.74 6.62
C ALA A 69 -2.04 3.45 5.82
N PHE A 70 -1.31 4.38 6.45
CA PHE A 70 -0.17 5.05 5.83
C PHE A 70 0.92 4.05 5.40
N LEU A 71 1.32 3.16 6.31
CA LEU A 71 2.32 2.12 6.01
C LEU A 71 1.86 1.19 4.90
N ALA A 72 0.57 0.80 4.89
CA ALA A 72 0.01 -0.02 3.83
C ALA A 72 0.03 0.68 2.47
N ILE A 73 -0.31 1.98 2.41
CA ILE A 73 -0.26 2.77 1.18
C ILE A 73 1.18 2.89 0.65
N VAL A 74 2.14 3.17 1.54
CA VAL A 74 3.56 3.24 1.16
C VAL A 74 4.06 1.89 0.67
N ALA A 75 3.73 0.80 1.35
CA ALA A 75 4.08 -0.55 0.92
C ALA A 75 3.49 -0.89 -0.46
N LEU A 76 2.23 -0.51 -0.71
CA LEU A 76 1.55 -0.69 -2.00
C LEU A 76 2.13 0.16 -3.13
N ALA A 77 2.65 1.36 -2.82
CA ALA A 77 3.36 2.18 -3.79
C ALA A 77 4.68 1.54 -4.25
N GLY A 78 5.23 0.60 -3.46
CA GLY A 78 6.40 -0.19 -3.79
C GLY A 78 7.67 0.66 -3.86
N PRO A 79 8.16 1.22 -2.74
CA PRO A 79 9.45 1.89 -2.69
C PRO A 79 10.56 0.91 -3.06
N SER A 80 11.28 1.19 -4.13
CA SER A 80 12.37 0.35 -4.61
C SER A 80 13.61 1.20 -4.87
N TRP A 81 14.77 0.64 -4.53
CA TRP A 81 16.09 1.13 -4.95
C TRP A 81 16.62 0.36 -6.16
N GLU A 82 15.91 -0.68 -6.57
CA GLU A 82 16.30 -1.57 -7.64
C GLU A 82 15.35 -1.34 -8.81
N ARG A 83 15.87 -0.70 -9.86
CA ARG A 83 15.11 -0.54 -11.10
C ARG A 83 15.04 -1.92 -11.74
N ILE A 84 13.83 -2.45 -11.84
CA ILE A 84 13.58 -3.63 -12.67
C ILE A 84 14.12 -3.26 -14.06
N PRO A 85 15.10 -3.99 -14.62
CA PRO A 85 15.48 -3.78 -15.99
C PRO A 85 14.19 -3.97 -16.78
N ALA A 86 13.65 -2.88 -17.33
CA ALA A 86 12.59 -2.98 -18.31
C ALA A 86 13.07 -4.04 -19.33
N PRO A 87 12.19 -4.87 -19.89
CA PRO A 87 12.56 -5.87 -20.89
C PRO A 87 12.96 -5.13 -22.17
N VAL A 88 14.10 -4.44 -22.10
CA VAL A 88 14.80 -3.73 -23.14
C VAL A 88 15.40 -4.86 -23.94
N PHE A 89 14.71 -5.17 -25.03
CA PHE A 89 14.94 -6.28 -25.93
C PHE A 89 14.65 -7.66 -25.32
N ARG A 90 13.47 -8.20 -25.67
CA ARG A 90 13.52 -9.56 -26.23
C ARG A 90 14.52 -9.48 -27.36
N ASN A 91 15.78 -9.83 -27.10
CA ASN A 91 16.69 -10.19 -28.17
C ASN A 91 15.94 -11.29 -28.91
N ALA A 92 15.33 -10.93 -30.05
CA ALA A 92 14.85 -11.88 -31.03
C ALA A 92 16.10 -12.48 -31.68
N SER A 93 16.97 -13.06 -30.87
CA SER A 93 18.05 -13.91 -31.33
C SER A 93 17.36 -15.13 -31.88
N ALA A 94 17.18 -15.15 -33.21
CA ALA A 94 16.76 -16.35 -33.90
C ALA A 94 17.86 -17.40 -33.68
N LEU A 95 17.66 -18.27 -32.69
CA LEU A 95 18.52 -19.42 -32.48
C LEU A 95 18.21 -20.43 -33.58
N MET A 96 19.07 -20.48 -34.60
CA MET A 96 19.00 -21.48 -35.65
C MET A 96 20.00 -22.59 -35.32
N ILE A 97 19.47 -23.77 -34.97
CA ILE A 97 20.27 -24.97 -34.75
C ILE A 97 20.32 -25.72 -36.08
N ILE A 98 21.51 -25.83 -36.66
CA ILE A 98 21.75 -26.64 -37.86
C ILE A 98 22.55 -27.85 -37.42
N LEU A 99 21.98 -29.03 -37.62
CA LEU A 99 22.60 -30.32 -37.35
C LEU A 99 22.86 -31.00 -38.70
N ASP A 100 24.13 -31.22 -39.03
CA ASP A 100 24.50 -32.14 -40.11
C ASP A 100 24.36 -33.57 -39.58
N LEU A 101 23.79 -34.49 -40.37
CA LEU A 101 23.60 -35.91 -40.04
C LEU A 101 24.32 -36.80 -41.07
N SER A 102 25.49 -36.35 -41.51
CA SER A 102 26.34 -37.09 -42.43
C SER A 102 27.00 -38.30 -41.75
N ARG A 103 27.34 -39.34 -42.52
CA ARG A 103 27.95 -40.59 -42.01
C ARG A 103 29.27 -40.38 -41.27
N SER A 104 29.92 -39.22 -41.42
CA SER A 104 31.10 -38.84 -40.64
C SER A 104 30.80 -38.57 -39.16
N MET A 105 29.54 -38.41 -38.77
CA MET A 105 29.15 -38.33 -37.36
C MET A 105 29.27 -39.67 -36.63
N ASP A 106 29.18 -40.79 -37.34
CA ASP A 106 29.35 -42.13 -36.77
C ASP A 106 30.83 -42.53 -36.65
N ALA A 107 31.75 -41.56 -36.79
CA ALA A 107 33.18 -41.81 -36.64
C ALA A 107 33.52 -42.02 -35.16
N GLU A 108 34.04 -43.20 -34.85
CA GLU A 108 34.56 -43.53 -33.53
C GLU A 108 36.02 -43.05 -33.45
N ASP A 109 36.31 -42.21 -32.46
CA ASP A 109 37.64 -41.60 -32.26
C ASP A 109 38.63 -42.71 -31.84
N ILE A 110 39.61 -43.01 -32.71
CA ILE A 110 40.68 -44.01 -32.48
C ILE A 110 41.86 -43.45 -31.70
#